data_AF-A0A091CFJ2-F1
#
_entry.id   AF-A0A091CFJ2-F1
#
_cell.length_a   1.000
_cell.length_b   1.000
_cell.length_c   1.000
_cell.angle_alpha   90.00
_cell.angle_beta   90.00
_cell.angle_gamma   90.00
#
_symmetry.space_group_name_H-M   'P 1'
#
loop_
_entity.id
_entity.type
_entity.pdbx_description
1 polymer ?
#
loop_
_entity_poly.entity_id
_entity_poly.type
_entity_poly.pdbx_seq_one_letter_code
_entity_poly.pdbx_strand_id
1 'polypeptide(L)'
;MTIAKDMMVNDGIRARELRLIDQNGDQLGVKTKAEALKVAEQADLDVVLVAPKAKPPVARIMDYGKYRFEQQKKNVKLVKNKK
;
A
#
# COMPACT_ATOMS: atom_id res chain seq x y z
N MET A 1 8.51 -1.06 19.63
CA MET A 1 7.35 -1.79 19.11
C MET A 1 6.98 -1.18 17.76
N THR A 2 7.64 -1.60 16.68
CA THR A 2 7.36 -1.06 15.34
C THR A 2 6.10 -1.75 14.85
N ILE A 3 4.94 -1.20 15.23
CA ILE A 3 3.63 -1.67 14.81
C ILE A 3 3.70 -1.83 13.30
N ALA A 4 3.40 -3.03 12.79
CA ALA A 4 3.17 -3.23 11.37
C ALA A 4 1.99 -2.32 11.02
N LYS A 5 2.33 -1.11 10.59
CA LYS A 5 1.42 0.03 10.45
C LYS A 5 0.22 -0.48 9.69
N ASP A 6 -0.93 -0.53 10.34
CA ASP A 6 -2.13 -1.06 9.71
C ASP A 6 -2.46 -0.09 8.57
N MET A 7 -2.34 -0.58 7.34
CA MET A 7 -2.46 0.25 6.17
C MET A 7 -3.93 0.27 5.77
N MET A 8 -4.41 1.42 5.29
CA MET A 8 -5.73 1.49 4.68
C MET A 8 -5.63 0.84 3.29
N VAL A 9 -6.52 -0.12 3.02
CA VAL A 9 -6.53 -0.91 1.79
C VAL A 9 -7.92 -0.85 1.17
N ASN A 10 -7.98 -0.78 -0.16
CA ASN A 10 -9.19 -0.81 -0.97
C ASN A 10 -10.28 0.14 -0.42
N ASP A 11 -11.42 -0.39 0.02
CA ASP A 11 -12.54 0.39 0.55
C ASP A 11 -12.24 1.13 1.86
N GLY A 12 -11.22 0.70 2.60
CA GLY A 12 -10.72 1.40 3.79
C GLY A 12 -10.14 2.79 3.47
N ILE A 13 -9.84 3.08 2.20
CA ILE A 13 -9.34 4.38 1.75
C ILE A 13 -10.51 5.38 1.68
N ARG A 14 -10.40 6.46 2.46
CA ARG A 14 -11.39 7.54 2.53
C ARG A 14 -11.07 8.74 1.63
N ALA A 15 -9.85 8.83 1.13
CA ALA A 15 -9.44 9.90 0.22
C ALA A 15 -10.21 9.79 -1.10
N ARG A 16 -10.71 10.92 -1.63
CA ARG A 16 -11.38 10.97 -2.94
C ARG A 16 -10.38 10.86 -4.09
N GLU A 17 -9.22 11.50 -3.91
CA GLU A 17 -8.10 11.51 -4.86
C GLU A 17 -6.81 11.14 -4.15
N LEU A 18 -5.93 10.47 -4.88
CA LEU A 18 -4.67 9.95 -4.40
C LEU A 18 -3.64 9.92 -5.53
N ARG A 19 -2.35 10.05 -5.18
CA ARG A 19 -1.26 9.77 -6.11
C ARG A 19 -1.10 8.25 -6.19
N LEU A 20 -1.28 7.71 -7.39
CA LEU A 20 -1.24 6.27 -7.64
C LEU A 20 0.11 5.85 -8.21
N ILE A 21 0.67 4.80 -7.62
CA ILE A 21 1.87 4.11 -8.10
C ILE A 21 1.45 2.67 -8.44
N ASP A 22 1.83 2.16 -9.60
CA ASP A 22 1.50 0.79 -9.99
C ASP A 22 2.41 -0.25 -9.27
N GLN A 23 2.24 -1.52 -9.63
CA GLN A 23 3.04 -2.63 -9.10
C GLN A 23 4.50 -2.65 -9.59
N ASN A 24 4.80 -2.02 -10.73
CA ASN A 24 6.14 -1.93 -11.31
C ASN A 24 6.94 -0.74 -10.74
N GLY A 25 6.25 0.21 -10.10
CA GLY A 25 6.83 1.43 -9.56
C GLY A 25 6.55 2.68 -10.42
N ASP A 26 5.77 2.54 -11.49
CA ASP A 26 5.40 3.63 -12.38
C ASP A 26 4.40 4.57 -11.71
N GLN A 27 4.60 5.88 -11.92
CA GLN A 27 3.71 6.91 -11.38
C GLN A 27 2.56 7.17 -12.35
N LEU A 28 1.36 6.70 -12.00
CA LEU A 28 0.15 6.90 -12.79
C LEU A 28 -0.50 8.30 -12.57
N GLY A 29 0.16 9.14 -11.75
CA GLY A 29 -0.29 10.49 -11.43
C GLY A 29 -1.34 10.53 -10.32
N VAL A 30 -2.11 11.63 -10.29
CA VAL A 30 -3.24 11.76 -9.36
C VAL A 30 -4.47 11.14 -10.00
N LYS A 31 -5.10 10.21 -9.28
CA LYS A 31 -6.28 9.45 -9.71
C LYS A 31 -7.33 9.49 -8.62
N THR A 32 -8.59 9.32 -9.01
CA THR A 32 -9.66 9.10 -8.05
C THR A 32 -9.52 7.72 -7.40
N LYS A 33 -10.11 7.55 -6.21
CA LYS A 33 -10.18 6.22 -5.57
C LYS A 33 -10.80 5.17 -6.50
N ALA A 34 -11.84 5.54 -7.24
CA ALA A 34 -12.54 4.62 -8.12
C ALA A 34 -11.67 4.14 -9.29
N GLU A 35 -10.90 5.05 -9.91
CA GLU A 35 -9.92 4.67 -10.94
C GLU A 35 -8.82 3.79 -10.36
N ALA A 36 -8.29 4.12 -9.18
CA ALA A 36 -7.26 3.31 -8.54
C ALA A 36 -7.75 1.88 -8.26
N LEU A 37 -8.98 1.72 -7.76
CA LEU A 37 -9.59 0.41 -7.53
C LEU A 37 -9.74 -0.39 -8.83
N LYS A 38 -10.17 0.26 -9.93
CA LYS A 38 -10.27 -0.41 -11.24
C LYS A 38 -8.93 -0.90 -11.76
N VAL A 39 -7.87 -0.11 -11.62
CA VAL A 39 -6.52 -0.53 -12.07
C VAL A 39 -6.02 -1.70 -11.23
N ALA A 40 -6.28 -1.69 -9.92
CA ALA A 40 -5.90 -2.79 -9.05
C ALA A 40 -6.71 -4.07 -9.35
N GLU A 41 -8.02 -3.95 -9.60
CA GLU A 41 -8.90 -5.06 -10.00
C GLU A 41 -8.45 -5.69 -11.32
N GLN A 42 -8.07 -4.88 -12.32
CA GLN A 42 -7.53 -5.37 -13.60
C GLN A 42 -6.21 -6.14 -13.47
N ALA A 43 -5.48 -5.93 -12.38
CA ALA A 43 -4.21 -6.58 -12.10
C ALA A 43 -4.33 -7.71 -11.05
N ASP A 44 -5.53 -7.98 -10.54
CA ASP A 44 -5.77 -8.89 -9.39
C ASP A 44 -4.93 -8.50 -8.15
N LEU A 45 -4.80 -7.19 -7.88
CA LEU A 45 -4.01 -6.62 -6.78
C LEU A 45 -4.87 -5.71 -5.89
N ASP A 46 -4.27 -5.22 -4.79
CA ASP A 46 -4.91 -4.28 -3.87
C ASP A 46 -4.39 -2.85 -4.04
N VAL A 47 -5.25 -1.86 -3.79
CA VAL A 47 -4.83 -0.46 -3.58
C VAL A 47 -4.46 -0.28 -2.12
N VAL A 48 -3.18 -0.07 -1.83
CA VAL A 48 -2.67 0.07 -0.47
C VAL A 48 -2.15 1.49 -0.23
N LEU A 49 -2.67 2.16 0.81
CA LEU A 49 -2.31 3.54 1.13
C LEU A 49 -0.98 3.60 1.89
N VAL A 50 0.12 3.83 1.16
CA VAL A 50 1.49 3.87 1.69
C VAL A 50 1.83 5.15 2.46
N ALA A 51 1.26 6.29 2.04
CA ALA A 51 1.48 7.57 2.70
C ALA A 51 0.16 8.33 2.90
N PRO A 52 -0.61 8.00 3.96
CA PRO A 52 -1.91 8.65 4.24
C PRO A 52 -1.80 10.14 4.56
N LYS A 53 -0.63 10.60 5.02
CA LYS A 53 -0.40 12.00 5.42
C LYS A 53 0.11 12.90 4.28
N ALA A 54 0.41 12.33 3.11
CA ALA A 54 0.87 13.09 1.96
C ALA A 54 -0.27 13.93 1.35
N LYS A 55 0.08 14.95 0.55
CA LYS A 55 -0.89 15.80 -0.17
C LYS A 55 -0.54 15.79 -1.67
N PRO A 56 -1.29 15.07 -2.52
CA PRO A 56 -2.38 14.13 -2.17
C PRO A 56 -1.83 12.86 -1.48
N PRO A 57 -2.67 12.08 -0.77
CA PRO A 57 -2.27 10.80 -0.18
C PRO A 57 -1.68 9.87 -1.25
N VAL A 58 -0.65 9.09 -0.91
CA VAL A 58 -0.01 8.19 -1.88
C VAL A 58 -0.50 6.76 -1.66
N ALA A 59 -1.04 6.16 -2.71
CA ALA A 59 -1.39 4.75 -2.76
C ALA A 59 -0.51 4.00 -3.77
N ARG A 60 -0.27 2.72 -3.50
CA ARG A 60 0.45 1.81 -4.37
C ARG A 60 -0.39 0.57 -4.63
N ILE A 61 -0.39 0.10 -5.87
CA ILE A 61 -0.98 -1.17 -6.26
C ILE A 61 -0.02 -2.30 -5.91
N MET A 62 -0.42 -3.22 -5.04
CA MET A 62 0.39 -4.37 -4.62
C MET A 62 -0.45 -5.45 -3.93
N ASP A 63 0.11 -6.65 -3.80
CA ASP A 63 -0.48 -7.73 -2.98
C ASP A 63 -0.27 -7.40 -1.49
N TYR A 64 -1.37 -7.05 -0.80
CA TYR A 64 -1.28 -6.68 0.62
C TYR A 64 -0.96 -7.89 1.52
N GLY A 65 -1.47 -9.07 1.19
CA GLY A 65 -1.23 -10.30 1.94
C GLY A 65 0.26 -10.68 1.96
N LYS A 66 0.87 -10.70 0.78
CA LYS A 66 2.31 -10.95 0.60
C LYS A 66 3.14 -9.88 1.30
N TYR A 67 2.78 -8.61 1.14
CA TYR A 67 3.48 -7.51 1.81
C TYR A 67 3.46 -7.68 3.35
N ARG A 68 2.30 -7.98 3.94
CA ARG A 68 2.18 -8.20 5.39
C ARG A 68 3.04 -9.36 5.86
N PHE A 69 3.06 -10.46 5.12
CA PHE A 69 3.88 -11.63 5.45
C PHE A 69 5.38 -11.34 5.38
N GLU A 70 5.84 -10.65 4.33
CA GLU A 70 7.24 -10.24 4.20
C GLU A 70 7.67 -9.28 5.31
N GLN A 71 6.81 -8.34 5.68
CA GLN A 71 7.09 -7.41 6.78
C GLN A 71 7.17 -8.14 8.13
N GLN A 72 6.28 -9.12 8.39
CA GLN A 72 6.37 -9.96 9.59
C GLN A 72 7.68 -10.76 9.62
N LYS A 73 8.06 -11.40 8.49
CA LYS A 73 9.33 -12.14 8.39
C LYS A 73 10.55 -11.25 8.63
N LYS A 74 10.58 -10.04 8.05
CA LYS A 74 11.67 -9.06 8.27
C LYS A 74 11.77 -8.66 9.73
N ASN A 75 10.64 -8.38 10.38
CA ASN A 75 10.61 -8.00 11.79
C ASN A 75 11.16 -9.12 12.69
N VAL A 76 10.84 -10.38 12.41
CA VAL A 76 11.39 -11.54 13.17
C VAL A 76 12.91 -11.65 12.99
N LYS A 77 13.44 -11.45 11.77
CA LYS A 77 14.90 -11.48 11.51
C LYS A 77 15.64 -10.34 12.22
N LEU A 78 15.08 -9.13 12.20
CA LEU A 78 15.67 -7.95 12.86
C LEU A 78 15.72 -8.09 14.39
N VAL A 79 14.75 -8.78 15.00
CA VAL A 79 14.76 -9.07 16.43
C VAL A 79 15.82 -10.12 16.79
N LYS A 80 16.12 -11.08 15.91
CA LYS A 80 17.12 -12.12 16.16
C LYS A 80 18.57 -11.62 16.06
N ASN A 81 18.84 -10.59 15.26
CA ASN A 81 20.20 -10.04 15.06
C ASN A 81 20.59 -8.95 16.07
N LYS A 82 19.82 -8.79 17.16
CA LYS A 82 20.10 -7.82 18.25
C LYS A 82 20.48 -8.51 19.57
N LYS A 83 20.95 -9.76 19.52
CA LYS A 83 21.58 -10.44 20.66
C LYS A 83 23.07 -10.57 20.42
#